data_AF-A0A257LZ96-F1
#
_entry.id   AF-A0A257LZ96-F1
#
_cell.length_a   1.000
_cell.length_b   1.000
_cell.length_c   1.000
_cell.angle_alpha   90.00
_cell.angle_beta   90.00
_cell.angle_gamma   90.00
#
_symmetry.space_group_name_H-M   'P 1'
#
loop_
_entity.id
_entity.type
_entity.pdbx_description
1 polymer ?
#
loop_
_entity_poly.entity_id
_entity_poly.type
_entity_poly.pdbx_seq_one_letter_code
_entity_poly.pdbx_strand_id
1 'polypeptide(L)' 'AIRKAQEAAAAKPEFKGSVLFVETRDFVRKAEDSPNPSHGHHEFGNAETYFLVGDALGKGLLKLQSN' A
#
# COMPACT_ATOMS: atom_id res chain seq x y z
N ALA A 1 6.04 6.38 -12.36
CA ALA A 1 5.56 7.79 -12.29
C ALA A 1 4.59 7.97 -11.12
N ILE A 2 3.41 7.32 -11.12
CA ILE A 2 2.34 7.57 -10.13
C ILE A 2 2.76 7.32 -8.68
N ARG A 3 3.42 6.19 -8.36
CA ARG A 3 3.86 5.89 -6.98
C ARG A 3 4.82 6.94 -6.40
N LYS A 4 5.79 7.38 -7.21
CA LYS A 4 6.71 8.46 -6.82
C LYS A 4 5.98 9.78 -6.55
N ALA A 5 4.91 10.07 -7.29
CA ALA A 5 4.10 11.26 -7.06
C ALA A 5 3.27 11.15 -5.77
N GLN A 6 2.74 9.96 -5.45
CA GLN A 6 2.05 9.68 -4.18
C GLN A 6 3.00 9.84 -2.99
N GLU A 7 4.20 9.29 -3.09
CA GLU A 7 5.26 9.43 -2.08
C GLU A 7 5.65 10.91 -1.89
N ALA A 8 5.93 11.62 -2.98
CA ALA A 8 6.31 13.04 -2.93
C ALA A 8 5.20 13.92 -2.31
N ALA A 9 3.93 13.60 -2.56
CA ALA A 9 2.82 14.31 -1.94
C ALA A 9 2.79 14.12 -0.42
N ALA A 10 3.03 12.89 0.07
CA ALA A 10 3.11 12.62 1.51
C ALA A 10 4.32 13.27 2.19
N ALA A 11 5.42 13.47 1.47
CA ALA A 11 6.67 14.06 1.99
C ALA A 11 6.64 15.59 2.16
N LYS A 12 5.54 16.25 1.79
CA LYS A 12 5.37 17.70 1.91
C LYS A 12 5.48 18.17 3.37
N PRO A 13 6.21 19.28 3.65
CA PRO A 13 6.43 19.76 5.03
C PRO A 13 5.13 19.99 5.83
N GLU A 14 4.08 20.49 5.18
CA GLU A 14 2.76 20.73 5.78
C GLU A 14 2.06 19.46 6.29
N PHE A 15 2.51 18.28 5.87
CA PHE A 15 1.94 16.99 6.25
C PHE A 15 2.82 16.16 7.19
N LYS A 16 3.93 16.73 7.66
CA LYS A 16 4.84 16.05 8.59
C LYS A 16 4.09 15.64 9.85
N GLY A 17 4.15 14.34 10.17
CA GLY A 17 3.53 13.76 11.36
C GLY A 17 2.04 13.45 11.24
N SER A 18 1.39 13.79 10.13
CA SER A 18 -0.04 13.53 9.89
C SER A 18 -0.32 12.66 8.66
N VAL A 19 0.60 12.61 7.69
CA VAL A 19 0.49 11.76 6.49
C VAL A 19 1.73 10.89 6.36
N LEU A 20 1.53 9.64 5.92
CA LEU A 20 2.59 8.68 5.64
C LEU A 20 2.30 7.96 4.32
N PHE A 21 3.31 7.83 3.47
CA PHE A 21 3.27 6.93 2.31
C PHE A 21 3.75 5.53 2.73
N VAL A 22 3.01 4.50 2.31
CA VAL A 22 3.35 3.09 2.56
C VAL A 22 3.49 2.39 1.21
N GLU A 23 4.67 1.84 0.94
CA GLU A 23 4.92 1.07 -0.28
C GLU A 23 4.29 -0.31 -0.17
N THR A 24 3.33 -0.61 -1.07
CA THR A 24 2.58 -1.87 -1.05
C THR A 24 2.72 -2.69 -2.33
N ARG A 25 3.42 -2.19 -3.35
CA ARG A 25 3.46 -2.79 -4.69
C ARG A 25 3.98 -4.23 -4.69
N ASP A 26 4.95 -4.52 -3.84
CA ASP A 26 5.63 -5.81 -3.80
C ASP A 26 4.79 -6.90 -3.11
N PHE A 27 3.66 -6.53 -2.49
CA PHE A 27 2.71 -7.48 -1.92
C PHE A 27 1.85 -8.17 -2.96
N VAL A 28 1.68 -7.58 -4.15
CA VAL A 28 0.83 -8.12 -5.20
C VAL A 28 1.36 -9.46 -5.69
N ARG A 29 0.65 -10.53 -5.36
CA ARG A 29 0.92 -11.88 -5.86
C ARG A 29 0.73 -11.98 -7.38
N LYS A 30 1.34 -12.98 -7.98
CA LYS A 30 1.23 -13.18 -9.43
C LYS A 30 -0.18 -13.65 -9.81
N ALA A 31 -0.54 -13.46 -11.08
CA ALA A 31 -1.86 -13.81 -11.59
C ALA A 31 -2.14 -15.31 -11.45
N GLU A 32 -1.13 -16.15 -11.76
CA GLU A 32 -1.18 -17.60 -11.67
C GLU A 32 -1.35 -18.15 -10.25
N ASP A 33 -0.97 -17.36 -9.24
CA ASP A 33 -1.07 -17.73 -7.82
C ASP A 33 -2.37 -17.20 -7.16
N SER A 34 -3.31 -16.71 -7.97
CA SER A 34 -4.44 -15.92 -7.49
C SER A 34 -5.80 -16.40 -8.03
N PRO A 35 -6.90 -16.19 -7.29
CA PRO A 35 -8.21 -16.72 -7.67
C PRO A 35 -8.84 -16.03 -8.89
N ASN A 36 -8.44 -14.79 -9.21
CA ASN A 36 -8.98 -14.03 -10.34
C ASN A 36 -7.88 -13.49 -11.29
N PRO A 37 -7.22 -14.35 -12.09
CA PRO A 37 -6.04 -13.97 -12.88
C PRO A 37 -6.26 -12.83 -13.90
N SER A 38 -7.47 -12.65 -14.41
CA SER A 38 -7.81 -11.56 -15.35
C SER A 38 -8.10 -10.22 -14.67
N HIS A 39 -8.26 -10.20 -13.34
CA HIS A 39 -8.67 -9.02 -12.58
C HIS A 39 -7.46 -8.28 -11.99
N GLY A 40 -6.47 -7.96 -12.83
CA GLY A 40 -5.23 -7.29 -12.39
C GLY A 40 -5.46 -5.90 -11.76
N HIS A 41 -6.57 -5.24 -12.08
CA HIS A 41 -6.99 -3.96 -11.47
C HIS A 41 -7.51 -4.12 -10.03
N HIS A 42 -7.83 -5.34 -9.62
CA HIS A 42 -8.14 -5.73 -8.25
C HIS A 42 -7.05 -6.68 -7.70
N GLU A 43 -5.80 -6.55 -8.14
CA GLU A 43 -4.68 -7.34 -7.61
C GLU A 43 -4.96 -8.85 -7.62
N PHE A 44 -5.63 -9.30 -8.68
CA PHE A 44 -6.03 -10.68 -8.94
C PHE A 44 -6.96 -11.30 -7.88
N GLY A 45 -7.60 -10.47 -7.03
CA GLY A 45 -8.45 -10.93 -5.94
C GLY A 45 -7.70 -11.74 -4.88
N ASN A 46 -6.38 -11.56 -4.76
CA ASN A 46 -5.56 -12.37 -3.88
C ASN A 46 -5.70 -11.91 -2.41
N ALA A 47 -6.17 -12.81 -1.54
CA ALA A 47 -6.40 -12.50 -0.13
C ALA A 47 -5.11 -12.16 0.64
N GLU A 48 -3.98 -12.78 0.29
CA GLU A 48 -2.70 -12.50 0.93
C GLU A 48 -2.19 -11.10 0.57
N THR A 49 -2.32 -10.67 -0.68
CA THR A 49 -2.03 -9.29 -1.09
C THR A 49 -2.80 -8.31 -0.20
N TYR A 50 -4.12 -8.50 -0.06
CA TYR A 50 -4.96 -7.61 0.75
C TYR A 50 -4.59 -7.60 2.23
N PHE A 51 -4.26 -8.78 2.77
CA PHE A 51 -3.82 -8.89 4.15
C PHE A 51 -2.52 -8.10 4.39
N LEU A 52 -1.51 -8.29 3.54
CA LEU A 52 -0.22 -7.61 3.65
C LEU A 52 -0.34 -6.09 3.46
N VAL A 53 -1.18 -5.65 2.52
CA VAL A 53 -1.53 -4.23 2.35
C VAL A 53 -2.14 -3.67 3.64
N GLY A 54 -3.15 -4.34 4.18
CA GLY A 54 -3.83 -3.90 5.41
C GLY A 54 -2.91 -3.85 6.62
N ASP A 55 -2.08 -4.87 6.81
CA ASP A 55 -1.09 -4.95 7.89
C ASP A 55 -0.06 -3.82 7.80
N ALA A 56 0.50 -3.57 6.61
CA ALA A 56 1.46 -2.49 6.39
C ALA A 56 0.85 -1.10 6.67
N LEU A 57 -0.39 -0.88 6.23
CA LEU A 57 -1.13 0.36 6.49
C LEU A 57 -1.42 0.53 7.99
N GLY A 58 -1.86 -0.53 8.68
CA GLY A 58 -2.09 -0.52 10.12
C GLY A 58 -0.82 -0.19 10.92
N LYS A 59 0.31 -0.82 10.57
CA LYS A 59 1.63 -0.49 11.15
C LYS A 59 2.05 0.94 10.84
N GLY A 60 1.74 1.44 9.64
CA GLY A 60 1.96 2.84 9.26
C GLY A 60 1.18 3.82 10.14
N LEU A 61 -0.08 3.50 10.43
CA LEU A 61 -0.92 4.32 11.31
C LEU A 61 -0.38 4.38 12.75
N LEU A 62 0.11 3.25 13.29
CA LEU A 62 0.72 3.23 14.62
C LEU A 62 1.95 4.16 14.72
N LYS A 63 2.74 4.28 13.65
CA LYS A 63 3.87 5.22 13.58
C LYS A 63 3.41 6.68 13.63
N LEU A 64 2.26 6.99 13.05
CA LEU A 64 1.67 8.34 13.10
C LEU A 64 1.09 8.67 14.48
N GLN A 65 0.51 7.68 15.16
CA GLN A 65 -0.09 7.83 16.50
C GLN A 65 0.94 7.90 17.65
N SER A 66 2.16 7.42 17.43
CA SER A 66 3.19 7.37 18.48
C SER A 66 3.99 8.67 18.62
N ASN A 67 3.47 9.79 18.11
CA ASN A 67 4.03 11.14 18.25
C ASN A 67 3.47 11.86 19.48
#